data_AF-A0A644TQG3-F1
#
_entry.id   AF-A0A644TQG3-F1
#
_cell.length_a   1.000
_cell.length_b   1.000
_cell.length_c   1.000
_cell.angle_alpha   90.00
_cell.angle_beta   90.00
_cell.angle_gamma   90.00
#
_symmetry.space_group_name_H-M   'P 1'
#
loop_
_entity.id
_entity.type
_entity.pdbx_description
1 polymer ?
#
loop_
_entity_poly.entity_id
_entity_poly.type
_entity_poly.pdbx_seq_one_letter_code
_entity_poly.pdbx_strand_id
1 'polypeptide(L)'
;MLNSNNKKTNHRLDSTKKYIDDLSKNYSKLNIIRVDLGYTKKDSKKVTFEDANKHFKNMLNNTRSKPTVFGEMVGYIAKKEVGKDKGVHIHTVFIYDGNKVREDITKAEQIGEYWKNDITKGKGLFHNCSKNEYKDKGVGIIDHRDKEKRKTLDENVLPYLCKDEQNENILKNNSKDRIFTRGIVKKTKSNAGRPRNK
;
A
#
# COMPACT_ATOMS: atom_id res chain seq x y z
N MET A 1 -22.74 15.47 -13.37
CA MET A 1 -21.29 15.13 -13.39
C MET A 1 -20.81 14.21 -12.24
N LEU A 2 -21.71 13.59 -11.43
CA LEU A 2 -21.33 12.75 -10.28
C LEU A 2 -21.04 11.26 -10.60
N ASN A 3 -21.44 10.73 -11.77
CA ASN A 3 -21.34 9.29 -12.07
C ASN A 3 -19.94 8.78 -12.47
N SER A 4 -19.03 9.66 -12.91
CA SER A 4 -17.70 9.28 -13.42
C SER A 4 -16.75 8.81 -12.31
N ASN A 5 -16.76 9.49 -11.15
CA ASN A 5 -15.86 9.20 -10.03
C ASN A 5 -16.19 7.87 -9.33
N ASN A 6 -17.48 7.51 -9.24
CA ASN A 6 -17.91 6.23 -8.69
C ASN A 6 -17.49 5.06 -9.58
N LYS A 7 -17.61 5.18 -10.91
CA LYS A 7 -17.21 4.10 -11.84
C LYS A 7 -15.71 3.81 -11.76
N LYS A 8 -14.87 4.86 -11.69
CA LYS A 8 -13.41 4.72 -11.54
C LYS A 8 -13.01 4.13 -10.20
N THR A 9 -13.62 4.62 -9.11
CA THR A 9 -13.40 4.10 -7.75
C THR A 9 -13.75 2.61 -7.67
N ASN A 10 -14.89 2.21 -8.24
CA ASN A 10 -15.32 0.80 -8.26
C ASN A 10 -14.36 -0.07 -9.07
N HIS A 11 -13.95 0.35 -10.28
CA HIS A 11 -12.97 -0.39 -11.06
C HIS A 11 -11.61 -0.52 -10.35
N ARG A 12 -11.16 0.54 -9.67
CA ARG A 12 -9.93 0.52 -8.87
C ARG A 12 -10.05 -0.44 -7.70
N LEU A 13 -11.20 -0.45 -7.02
CA LEU A 13 -11.51 -1.38 -5.95
C LEU A 13 -11.51 -2.83 -6.44
N ASP A 14 -12.27 -3.14 -7.49
CA ASP A 14 -12.39 -4.50 -8.06
C ASP A 14 -11.05 -5.05 -8.49
N SER A 15 -10.28 -4.23 -9.21
CA SER A 15 -8.94 -4.64 -9.65
C SER A 15 -7.99 -4.81 -8.45
N THR A 16 -8.16 -4.05 -7.37
CA THR A 16 -7.35 -4.22 -6.13
C THR A 16 -7.73 -5.48 -5.38
N LYS A 17 -9.03 -5.82 -5.31
CA LYS A 17 -9.51 -7.11 -4.79
C LYS A 17 -8.90 -8.27 -5.56
N LYS A 18 -8.94 -8.21 -6.89
CA LYS A 18 -8.30 -9.21 -7.77
C LYS A 18 -6.80 -9.34 -7.51
N TYR A 19 -6.11 -8.22 -7.29
CA TYR A 19 -4.68 -8.24 -6.95
C TYR A 19 -4.40 -9.01 -5.65
N ILE A 20 -5.24 -8.80 -4.62
CA ILE A 20 -5.14 -9.53 -3.35
C ILE A 20 -5.51 -11.00 -3.55
N ASP A 21 -6.53 -11.33 -4.35
CA ASP A 21 -6.86 -12.73 -4.70
C ASP A 21 -5.68 -13.45 -5.35
N ASP A 22 -5.01 -12.79 -6.28
CA ASP A 22 -3.85 -13.35 -6.97
C ASP A 22 -2.64 -13.55 -6.02
N LEU A 23 -2.52 -12.73 -4.96
CA LEU A 23 -1.57 -12.99 -3.87
C LEU A 23 -2.02 -14.20 -3.03
N SER A 24 -3.29 -14.27 -2.63
CA SER A 24 -3.83 -15.38 -1.81
C SER A 24 -3.78 -16.74 -2.50
N LYS A 25 -3.66 -16.79 -3.84
CA LYS A 25 -3.38 -18.04 -4.58
C LYS A 25 -1.99 -18.59 -4.32
N ASN A 26 -1.03 -17.73 -3.98
CA ASN A 26 0.38 -18.09 -3.80
C ASN A 26 0.79 -18.14 -2.31
N TYR A 27 0.02 -17.51 -1.42
CA TYR A 27 0.30 -17.45 0.00
C TYR A 27 -0.96 -17.84 0.79
N SER A 28 -0.86 -18.87 1.62
CA SER A 28 -1.98 -19.33 2.45
C SER A 28 -2.40 -18.30 3.52
N LYS A 29 -1.48 -17.42 3.90
CA LYS A 29 -1.75 -16.30 4.82
C LYS A 29 -1.10 -15.03 4.28
N LEU A 30 -1.85 -13.95 4.29
CA LEU A 30 -1.33 -12.60 4.02
C LEU A 30 -1.35 -11.80 5.30
N ASN A 31 -0.28 -11.06 5.59
CA ASN A 31 -0.30 -10.05 6.63
C ASN A 31 -0.52 -8.68 5.99
N ILE A 32 -1.69 -8.10 6.22
CA ILE A 32 -2.07 -6.79 5.70
C ILE A 32 -1.66 -5.71 6.71
N ILE A 33 -0.79 -4.80 6.28
CA ILE A 33 -0.20 -3.79 7.16
C ILE A 33 -0.54 -2.41 6.61
N ARG A 34 -1.32 -1.63 7.36
CA ARG A 34 -1.69 -0.28 6.95
C ARG A 34 -0.84 0.76 7.68
N VAL A 35 -0.22 1.64 6.89
CA VAL A 35 0.55 2.79 7.37
C VAL A 35 0.21 3.99 6.50
N ASP A 36 -0.12 5.11 7.12
CA ASP A 36 -0.25 6.37 6.40
C ASP A 36 1.04 7.17 6.57
N LEU A 37 1.65 7.58 5.46
CA LEU A 37 2.91 8.32 5.42
C LEU A 37 2.63 9.79 5.11
N GLY A 38 3.39 10.69 5.71
CA GLY A 38 3.24 12.12 5.47
C GLY A 38 4.48 12.90 5.90
N TYR A 39 4.31 14.19 6.11
CA TYR A 39 5.36 15.12 6.51
C TYR A 39 4.95 15.96 7.70
N THR A 40 5.92 16.41 8.50
CA THR A 40 5.68 17.31 9.63
C THR A 40 4.95 18.58 9.18
N LYS A 41 4.21 19.24 10.07
CA LYS A 41 3.56 20.53 9.77
C LYS A 41 4.57 21.60 9.29
N LYS A 42 5.83 21.50 9.73
CA LYS A 42 6.92 22.41 9.34
C LYS A 42 7.38 22.19 7.90
N ASP A 43 7.33 20.94 7.42
CA ASP A 43 7.85 20.54 6.12
C ASP A 43 6.74 20.27 5.08
N SER A 44 5.50 20.06 5.50
CA SER A 44 4.37 19.69 4.63
C SER A 44 4.10 20.70 3.51
N LYS A 45 4.35 22.00 3.76
CA LYS A 45 4.23 23.08 2.78
C LYS A 45 5.46 23.22 1.87
N LYS A 46 6.60 22.63 2.25
CA LYS A 46 7.86 22.69 1.51
C LYS A 46 8.05 21.49 0.59
N VAL A 47 7.40 20.38 0.92
CA VAL A 47 7.50 19.14 0.15
C VAL A 47 6.45 19.15 -0.95
N THR A 48 6.92 19.10 -2.19
CA THR A 48 6.04 19.01 -3.36
C THR A 48 5.54 17.58 -3.57
N PHE A 49 4.50 17.42 -4.40
CA PHE A 49 4.03 16.10 -4.82
C PHE A 49 5.13 15.28 -5.51
N GLU A 50 5.99 15.94 -6.30
CA GLU A 50 7.12 15.32 -6.98
C GLU A 50 8.20 14.83 -6.01
N ASP A 51 8.50 15.62 -4.97
CA ASP A 51 9.43 15.21 -3.92
C ASP A 51 8.90 13.99 -3.17
N ALA A 52 7.60 13.98 -2.84
CA ALA A 52 6.97 12.82 -2.23
C ALA A 52 6.97 11.59 -3.14
N ASN A 53 6.80 11.77 -4.46
CA ASN A 53 6.96 10.69 -5.44
C ASN A 53 8.38 10.14 -5.44
N LYS A 54 9.39 11.00 -5.42
CA LYS A 54 10.81 10.60 -5.36
C LYS A 54 11.12 9.85 -4.07
N HIS A 55 10.68 10.35 -2.92
CA HIS A 55 10.84 9.68 -1.62
C HIS A 55 10.20 8.30 -1.62
N PHE A 56 8.93 8.19 -2.05
CA PHE A 56 8.23 6.91 -2.07
C PHE A 56 8.86 5.92 -3.05
N LYS A 57 9.30 6.39 -4.23
CA LYS A 57 10.04 5.56 -5.19
C LYS A 57 11.37 5.08 -4.61
N ASN A 58 12.12 5.94 -3.93
CA ASN A 58 13.35 5.57 -3.26
C ASN A 58 13.11 4.49 -2.19
N MET A 59 12.05 4.63 -1.41
CA MET A 59 11.63 3.62 -0.43
C MET A 59 11.36 2.26 -1.09
N LEU A 60 10.59 2.24 -2.18
CA LEU A 60 10.30 1.00 -2.93
C LEU A 60 11.55 0.39 -3.57
N ASN A 61 12.49 1.21 -4.07
CA ASN A 61 13.76 0.73 -4.62
C ASN A 61 14.63 0.03 -3.56
N ASN A 62 14.52 0.47 -2.30
CA ASN A 62 15.29 -0.09 -1.18
C ASN A 62 14.70 -1.40 -0.63
N THR A 63 13.56 -1.88 -1.16
CA THR A 63 12.91 -3.11 -0.68
C THR A 63 13.82 -4.34 -0.72
N ARG A 64 14.76 -4.40 -1.68
CA ARG A 64 15.74 -5.50 -1.77
C ARG A 64 16.92 -5.34 -0.81
N SER A 65 17.33 -4.10 -0.52
CA SER A 65 18.51 -3.79 0.30
C SER A 65 18.19 -3.60 1.79
N LYS A 66 16.91 -3.59 2.16
CA LYS A 66 16.44 -3.42 3.55
C LYS A 66 15.54 -4.58 3.99
N PRO A 67 16.10 -5.80 4.15
CA PRO A 67 15.33 -6.99 4.51
C PRO A 67 14.73 -6.91 5.92
N THR A 68 15.30 -6.13 6.83
CA THR A 68 14.74 -5.90 8.17
C THR A 68 13.37 -5.24 8.10
N VAL A 69 13.18 -4.32 7.16
CA VAL A 69 11.90 -3.63 6.94
C VAL A 69 11.03 -4.43 5.98
N PHE A 70 11.52 -4.71 4.77
CA PHE A 70 10.72 -5.23 3.65
C PHE A 70 10.94 -6.71 3.32
N GLY A 71 11.70 -7.43 4.14
CA GLY A 71 11.86 -8.88 4.00
C GLY A 71 10.50 -9.56 4.03
N GLU A 72 10.28 -10.51 3.11
CA GLU A 72 9.02 -11.22 2.94
C GLU A 72 7.82 -10.36 2.52
N MET A 73 8.05 -9.11 2.07
CA MET A 73 7.02 -8.31 1.43
C MET A 73 6.66 -8.92 0.06
N VAL A 74 5.39 -9.26 -0.11
CA VAL A 74 4.84 -9.89 -1.32
C VAL A 74 4.06 -8.91 -2.19
N GLY A 75 3.65 -7.77 -1.62
CA GLY A 75 2.87 -6.76 -2.32
C GLY A 75 2.77 -5.44 -1.59
N TYR A 76 2.23 -4.45 -2.29
CA TYR A 76 1.85 -3.17 -1.71
C TYR A 76 0.74 -2.51 -2.52
N ILE A 77 0.02 -1.58 -1.89
CA ILE A 77 -0.93 -0.66 -2.48
C ILE A 77 -0.61 0.73 -1.90
N ALA A 78 -0.60 1.75 -2.74
CA ALA A 78 -0.33 3.11 -2.29
C ALA A 78 -1.17 4.13 -3.06
N LYS A 79 -1.74 5.08 -2.34
CA LYS A 79 -2.47 6.23 -2.88
C LYS A 79 -1.92 7.51 -2.30
N LYS A 80 -1.68 8.50 -3.15
CA LYS A 80 -1.12 9.80 -2.77
C LYS A 80 -2.19 10.87 -2.84
N GLU A 81 -2.17 11.78 -1.88
CA GLU A 81 -3.15 12.85 -1.74
C GLU A 81 -2.46 14.13 -1.26
N VAL A 82 -3.09 15.28 -1.49
CA VAL A 82 -2.62 16.58 -1.02
C VAL A 82 -3.73 17.25 -0.22
N GLY A 83 -3.60 17.23 1.10
CA GLY A 83 -4.52 17.97 1.97
C GLY A 83 -4.12 19.43 2.04
N LYS A 84 -5.10 20.35 2.09
CA LYS A 84 -4.84 21.80 2.21
C LYS A 84 -3.91 22.13 3.39
N ASP A 85 -4.13 21.50 4.54
CA ASP A 85 -3.33 21.74 5.75
C ASP A 85 -2.23 20.70 5.98
N LYS A 86 -2.49 19.45 5.58
CA LYS A 86 -1.56 18.32 5.79
C LYS A 86 -0.46 18.23 4.74
N GLY A 87 -0.58 18.93 3.62
CA GLY A 87 0.28 18.77 2.46
C GLY A 87 0.16 17.37 1.86
N VAL A 88 1.24 16.92 1.20
CA VAL A 88 1.27 15.60 0.56
C VAL A 88 1.29 14.49 1.61
N HIS A 89 0.44 13.49 1.43
CA HIS A 89 0.43 12.27 2.24
C HIS A 89 0.13 11.06 1.37
N ILE A 90 0.50 9.88 1.86
CA ILE A 90 0.44 8.62 1.12
C ILE A 90 -0.23 7.58 2.02
N HIS A 91 -1.43 7.16 1.65
CA HIS A 91 -2.09 6.01 2.24
C HIS A 91 -1.49 4.74 1.67
N THR A 92 -0.99 3.86 2.54
CA THR A 92 -0.34 2.62 2.09
C THR A 92 -0.87 1.39 2.80
N VAL A 93 -0.92 0.30 2.03
CA VAL A 93 -1.02 -1.06 2.54
C VAL A 93 0.19 -1.82 2.03
N PHE A 94 0.98 -2.35 2.95
CA PHE A 94 2.04 -3.31 2.64
C PHE A 94 1.53 -4.72 2.96
N ILE A 95 1.89 -5.67 2.10
CA ILE A 95 1.39 -7.05 2.18
C ILE A 95 2.60 -7.96 2.31
N TYR A 96 2.64 -8.75 3.38
CA TYR A 96 3.72 -9.70 3.66
C TYR A 96 3.19 -11.14 3.62
N ASP A 97 4.09 -12.11 3.45
CA ASP A 97 3.81 -13.52 3.71
C ASP A 97 3.46 -13.70 5.20
N GLY A 98 2.18 -13.93 5.47
CA GLY A 98 1.64 -14.04 6.82
C GLY A 98 2.07 -15.31 7.56
N ASN A 99 2.68 -16.28 6.87
CA ASN A 99 3.30 -17.42 7.55
C ASN A 99 4.61 -17.01 8.23
N LYS A 100 5.33 -16.04 7.66
CA LYS A 100 6.65 -15.59 8.10
C LYS A 100 6.61 -14.30 8.94
N VAL A 101 5.72 -13.37 8.61
CA VAL A 101 5.59 -12.08 9.29
C VAL A 101 4.19 -11.96 9.88
N ARG A 102 4.06 -12.00 11.21
CA ARG A 102 2.77 -11.99 11.91
C ARG A 102 2.43 -10.71 12.66
N GLU A 103 3.44 -9.93 13.03
CA GLU A 103 3.28 -8.72 13.83
C GLU A 103 3.04 -7.49 12.93
N ASP A 104 1.77 -7.26 12.56
CA ASP A 104 1.36 -6.10 11.75
C ASP A 104 1.71 -4.76 12.40
N ILE A 105 1.50 -4.63 13.72
CA ILE A 105 1.76 -3.39 14.46
C ILE A 105 3.26 -3.05 14.48
N THR A 106 4.10 -4.01 14.88
CA THR A 106 5.57 -3.83 14.92
C THR A 106 6.11 -3.49 13.55
N LYS A 107 5.64 -4.21 12.52
CA LYS A 107 6.11 -4.01 11.15
C LYS A 107 5.64 -2.68 10.57
N ALA A 108 4.42 -2.23 10.87
CA ALA A 108 3.96 -0.88 10.55
C ALA A 108 4.85 0.20 11.17
N GLU A 109 5.28 0.00 12.41
CA GLU A 109 6.21 0.92 13.09
C GLU A 109 7.57 0.97 12.39
N GLN A 110 8.14 -0.19 12.04
CA GLN A 110 9.41 -0.27 11.31
C GLN A 110 9.37 0.45 9.96
N ILE A 111 8.27 0.30 9.21
CA ILE A 111 8.07 0.99 7.93
C ILE A 111 7.96 2.51 8.16
N GLY A 112 7.21 2.92 9.17
CA GLY A 112 7.02 4.32 9.52
C GLY A 112 8.32 5.01 9.95
N GLU A 113 9.08 4.37 10.83
CA GLU A 113 10.38 4.89 11.26
C GLU A 113 11.38 4.92 10.11
N TYR A 114 11.39 3.93 9.21
CA TYR A 114 12.20 3.97 8.01
C TYR A 114 11.83 5.12 7.06
N TRP A 115 10.53 5.40 6.90
CA TRP A 115 10.06 6.57 6.16
C TRP A 115 10.58 7.88 6.78
N LYS A 116 10.41 8.03 8.10
CA LYS A 116 10.80 9.22 8.85
C LYS A 116 12.31 9.44 8.86
N ASN A 117 13.09 8.43 9.22
CA ASN A 117 14.51 8.59 9.51
C ASN A 117 15.38 8.46 8.26
N ASP A 118 15.16 7.42 7.45
CA ASP A 118 16.04 7.11 6.31
C ASP A 118 15.58 7.78 5.01
N ILE A 119 14.28 7.71 4.70
CA ILE A 119 13.78 8.18 3.40
C ILE A 119 13.64 9.71 3.37
N THR A 120 13.07 10.28 4.42
CA THR A 120 12.76 11.72 4.49
C THR A 120 13.72 12.50 5.38
N LYS A 121 14.69 11.83 6.02
CA LYS A 121 15.75 12.44 6.85
C LYS A 121 15.18 13.36 7.93
N GLY A 122 14.17 12.89 8.65
CA GLY A 122 13.49 13.57 9.76
C GLY A 122 12.33 14.48 9.36
N LYS A 123 12.08 14.70 8.06
CA LYS A 123 10.96 15.54 7.58
C LYS A 123 9.61 14.81 7.59
N GLY A 124 9.65 13.48 7.57
CA GLY A 124 8.49 12.62 7.47
C GLY A 124 7.81 12.42 8.83
N LEU A 125 6.53 12.05 8.75
CA LEU A 125 5.79 11.44 9.86
C LEU A 125 5.01 10.26 9.33
N PHE A 126 4.50 9.44 10.23
CA PHE A 126 3.62 8.34 9.87
C PHE A 126 2.52 8.17 10.92
N HIS A 127 1.46 7.51 10.51
CA HIS A 127 0.41 7.03 11.39
C HIS A 127 0.28 5.51 11.22
N ASN A 128 0.52 4.79 12.31
CA ASN A 128 0.40 3.34 12.36
C ASN A 128 -1.07 2.96 12.50
N CYS A 129 -1.77 2.86 11.37
CA CYS A 129 -3.18 2.48 11.31
C CYS A 129 -3.43 1.03 11.79
N SER A 130 -2.38 0.21 11.86
CA SER A 130 -2.48 -1.19 12.32
C SER A 130 -2.65 -1.30 13.84
N LYS A 131 -2.31 -0.22 14.59
CA LYS A 131 -2.58 -0.09 16.03
C LYS A 131 -4.05 0.20 16.37
N ASN A 132 -4.87 0.56 15.39
CA ASN A 132 -6.26 0.95 15.67
C ASN A 132 -7.05 -0.24 16.23
N GLU A 133 -7.67 -0.06 17.40
CA GLU A 133 -8.36 -1.11 18.18
C GLU A 133 -9.79 -1.42 17.69
N TYR A 134 -10.12 -1.06 16.44
CA TYR A 134 -11.45 -1.37 15.91
C TYR A 134 -11.66 -2.89 15.82
N LYS A 135 -12.85 -3.33 16.28
CA LYS A 135 -13.26 -4.74 16.36
C LYS A 135 -13.10 -5.49 15.03
N ASP A 136 -13.35 -4.78 13.91
CA ASP A 136 -13.28 -5.30 12.55
C ASP A 136 -12.28 -4.50 11.69
N LYS A 137 -11.00 -4.58 12.05
CA LYS A 137 -9.95 -3.74 11.45
C LYS A 137 -9.56 -4.10 10.00
N GLY A 138 -9.93 -5.29 9.50
CA GLY A 138 -9.59 -5.75 8.14
C GLY A 138 -8.08 -5.81 7.83
N VAL A 139 -7.22 -5.59 8.83
CA VAL A 139 -5.75 -5.64 8.77
C VAL A 139 -5.19 -6.75 9.66
N GLY A 140 -3.91 -7.04 9.54
CA GLY A 140 -3.23 -8.17 10.18
C GLY A 140 -3.30 -9.45 9.36
N ILE A 141 -3.11 -10.60 10.01
CA ILE A 141 -3.15 -11.90 9.35
C ILE A 141 -4.55 -12.20 8.79
N ILE A 142 -4.61 -12.51 7.50
CA ILE A 142 -5.79 -13.04 6.81
C ILE A 142 -5.39 -14.41 6.26
N ASP A 143 -6.00 -15.47 6.79
CA ASP A 143 -5.92 -16.82 6.22
C ASP A 143 -6.78 -16.86 4.95
N HIS A 144 -6.34 -17.56 3.91
CA HIS A 144 -7.08 -17.68 2.65
C HIS A 144 -8.49 -18.24 2.81
N ARG A 145 -8.78 -18.92 3.93
CA ARG A 145 -10.11 -19.45 4.29
C ARG A 145 -10.97 -18.46 5.07
N ASP A 146 -10.37 -17.41 5.62
CA ASP A 146 -11.06 -16.40 6.44
C ASP A 146 -11.80 -15.39 5.55
N LYS A 147 -13.00 -15.82 5.11
CA LYS A 147 -13.86 -15.03 4.23
C LYS A 147 -14.39 -13.77 4.91
N GLU A 148 -14.68 -13.84 6.20
CA GLU A 148 -15.21 -12.70 6.95
C GLU A 148 -14.17 -11.59 7.08
N LYS A 149 -12.95 -11.93 7.50
CA LYS A 149 -11.88 -10.93 7.61
C LYS A 149 -11.47 -10.37 6.25
N ARG A 150 -11.52 -11.20 5.20
CA ARG A 150 -11.32 -10.74 3.82
C ARG A 150 -12.42 -9.77 3.39
N LYS A 151 -13.68 -10.04 3.72
CA LYS A 151 -14.80 -9.13 3.45
C LYS A 151 -14.61 -7.80 4.17
N THR A 152 -14.19 -7.82 5.44
CA THR A 152 -13.86 -6.60 6.19
C THR A 152 -12.74 -5.79 5.52
N LEU A 153 -11.67 -6.43 5.03
CA LEU A 153 -10.63 -5.75 4.25
C LEU A 153 -11.24 -5.05 3.02
N ASP A 154 -12.05 -5.79 2.27
CA ASP A 154 -12.64 -5.36 1.00
C ASP A 154 -13.66 -4.22 1.15
N GLU A 155 -14.38 -4.17 2.27
CA GLU A 155 -15.45 -3.20 2.55
C GLU A 155 -14.99 -2.03 3.42
N ASN A 156 -14.05 -2.25 4.34
CA ASN A 156 -13.69 -1.24 5.35
C ASN A 156 -12.27 -0.68 5.19
N VAL A 157 -11.37 -1.32 4.43
CA VAL A 157 -9.98 -0.85 4.29
C VAL A 157 -9.70 -0.36 2.88
N LEU A 158 -9.98 -1.21 1.88
CA LEU A 158 -9.70 -0.87 0.47
C LEU A 158 -10.47 0.34 -0.05
N PRO A 159 -11.74 0.60 0.35
CA PRO A 159 -12.46 1.77 -0.14
C PRO A 159 -11.80 3.09 0.27
N TYR A 160 -11.22 3.19 1.47
CA TYR A 160 -10.46 4.38 1.88
C TYR A 160 -9.25 4.61 0.95
N LEU A 161 -8.58 3.54 0.52
CA LEU A 161 -7.46 3.61 -0.44
C LEU A 161 -7.91 3.85 -1.88
N CYS A 162 -9.17 3.62 -2.23
CA CYS A 162 -9.64 3.68 -3.63
C CYS A 162 -10.49 4.91 -3.95
N LYS A 163 -11.08 5.58 -2.95
CA LYS A 163 -11.95 6.76 -3.12
C LYS A 163 -11.21 7.92 -3.77
N ASP A 164 -11.61 8.38 -4.95
CA ASP A 164 -11.04 9.62 -5.51
C ASP A 164 -11.67 10.86 -4.88
N GLU A 165 -11.09 11.35 -3.79
CA GLU A 165 -11.51 12.61 -3.16
C GLU A 165 -10.85 13.84 -3.81
N GLN A 166 -9.81 13.65 -4.63
CA GLN A 166 -9.04 14.72 -5.25
C GLN A 166 -8.97 14.57 -6.76
N ASN A 167 -9.05 15.71 -7.47
CA ASN A 167 -9.00 15.72 -8.93
C ASN A 167 -7.57 15.43 -9.40
N GLU A 168 -7.35 14.27 -10.01
CA GLU A 168 -6.03 13.78 -10.41
C GLU A 168 -5.25 14.74 -11.31
N ASN A 169 -5.97 15.58 -12.08
CA ASN A 169 -5.40 16.58 -12.99
C ASN A 169 -4.74 17.76 -12.26
N ILE A 170 -5.08 17.99 -10.99
CA ILE A 170 -4.51 19.09 -10.18
C ILE A 170 -3.17 18.66 -9.55
N LEU A 171 -2.97 17.35 -9.35
CA LEU A 171 -1.81 16.81 -8.64
C LEU A 171 -0.66 16.41 -9.57
N LYS A 172 -0.95 16.14 -10.84
CA LYS A 172 0.03 15.63 -11.81
C LYS A 172 0.62 16.76 -12.64
N ASN A 173 1.84 17.17 -12.32
CA ASN A 173 2.68 17.94 -13.26
C ASN A 173 3.26 17.04 -14.37
N ASN A 174 3.36 15.72 -14.11
CA ASN A 174 3.88 14.72 -15.05
C ASN A 174 2.84 13.63 -15.31
N SER A 175 2.56 13.34 -16.58
CA SER A 175 1.61 12.30 -17.00
C SER A 175 2.00 10.88 -16.56
N LYS A 176 3.29 10.65 -16.24
CA LYS A 176 3.79 9.36 -15.73
C LYS A 176 3.56 9.17 -14.24
N ASP A 177 3.28 10.24 -13.49
CA ASP A 177 3.07 10.15 -12.05
C ASP A 177 1.71 9.53 -11.73
N ARG A 178 1.76 8.39 -11.05
CA ARG A 178 0.57 7.66 -10.62
C ARG A 178 0.22 8.03 -9.18
N ILE A 179 -1.00 8.52 -9.01
CA ILE A 179 -1.62 8.81 -7.72
C ILE A 179 -1.91 7.51 -6.97
N PHE A 180 -2.49 6.53 -7.68
CA PHE A 180 -2.70 5.18 -7.17
C PHE A 180 -1.74 4.19 -7.83
N THR A 181 -1.04 3.41 -7.01
CA THR A 181 -0.08 2.39 -7.45
C THR A 181 -0.24 1.13 -6.62
N ARG A 182 0.12 -0.01 -7.22
CA ARG A 182 0.18 -1.29 -6.52
C ARG A 182 1.34 -2.12 -7.08
N GLY A 183 1.76 -3.11 -6.30
CA GLY A 183 2.75 -4.08 -6.74
C GLY A 183 2.27 -4.98 -7.87
N ILE A 184 3.19 -5.77 -8.41
CA ILE A 184 2.89 -6.80 -9.40
C ILE A 184 3.08 -8.15 -8.71
N VAL A 185 2.09 -9.04 -8.81
CA VAL A 185 2.21 -10.41 -8.31
C VAL A 185 3.33 -11.10 -9.10
N LYS A 186 4.37 -11.56 -8.41
CA LYS A 186 5.42 -12.36 -9.03
C LYS A 186 4.78 -13.67 -9.49
N LYS A 187 4.88 -13.99 -10.79
CA LYS A 187 4.46 -15.29 -11.28
C LYS A 187 5.26 -16.37 -10.56
N THR A 188 4.59 -17.38 -10.02
CA THR A 188 5.23 -18.61 -9.57
C THR A 188 5.91 -19.22 -10.79
N LYS A 189 7.23 -19.40 -10.73
CA LYS A 189 7.94 -20.18 -11.75
C LYS A 189 7.48 -21.62 -11.58
N SER A 190 6.80 -22.19 -12.57
CA SER A 190 6.55 -23.62 -12.59
C SER A 190 7.89 -24.33 -12.69
N ASN A 191 8.11 -25.35 -11.85
CA ASN A 191 9.21 -26.31 -12.07
C ASN A 191 8.96 -27.23 -13.29
N ALA A 192 7.81 -27.09 -13.94
CA ALA A 192 7.51 -27.75 -15.21
C ALA A 192 8.47 -27.22 -16.29
N GLY A 193 9.35 -28.11 -16.78
CA GLY A 193 10.22 -27.82 -17.91
C GLY A 193 9.43 -27.53 -19.20
N ARG A 194 10.11 -26.99 -20.20
CA ARG A 194 9.54 -26.75 -21.54
C ARG A 194 8.90 -28.06 -22.06
N PRO A 195 7.64 -28.06 -22.52
CA PRO A 195 7.03 -29.24 -23.10
C PRO A 195 7.90 -29.76 -24.25
N ARG A 196 8.21 -31.06 -24.24
CA ARG A 196 8.78 -31.72 -25.42
C ARG A 196 7.67 -31.76 -26.46
N ASN A 197 7.88 -31.11 -27.61
CA ASN A 197 7.02 -31.29 -28.77
C ASN A 197 7.04 -32.79 -29.13
N LYS A 198 5.84 -33.35 -29.37
CA LYS A 198 5.70 -34.60 -30.11
C LYS A 198 5.84 -34.31 -31.60
#